data_AF-A0A973D7V2-F1
#
_entry.id   AF-A0A973D7V2-F1
#
_cell.length_a   1.000
_cell.length_b   1.000
_cell.length_c   1.000
_cell.angle_alpha   90.00
_cell.angle_beta   90.00
_cell.angle_gamma   90.00
#
_symmetry.space_group_name_H-M   'P 1'
#
loop_
_entity.id
_entity.type
_entity.pdbx_description
1 polymer ?
#
loop_
_entity_poly.entity_id
_entity_poly.type
_entity_poly.pdbx_seq_one_letter_code
_entity_poly.pdbx_strand_id
1 'polypeptide(L)'
;MTWRSLRENIEAITVAILLALIIRHFVFESYEIPTGSMAPGLNGLHVTVSCPNCNEDNRVGIHSDSLTNIVNLGNRMEIFEGTCPNTEKNIKITTQGNNRFVCPHCGELHSTSDGNLRRSHALSMRVWCKECTHRFPVVVENGDILGGNKILVDKFSYDWTEPKRWDVVVFRFNRERNYIKRLVGLPGEKIQVVHGDIWIDGKVESKPVDVQKRFWTPIHDSAVEEQGHVEAAWVASPGWVRTESGWDFNQIQGQGSLRYVRGIGNKYNYNPVRGSSSRLLSPVRDLQLRTLMRATPEPGMNEARLFISLHNYPSEYRWSFPFSTGNAQLELIRSDSEATILATAEGFALQPDRQYLIEAQIVDRRVRLIVDGQVLADSALPATELGSGTATRNRSELASSVSIAAKQCGGTIERIELSRDQHWTLDGNHAISSPYQIEAGRYFVMGDNSPSSLDSRYWGSFARSNLLGRGFVIFWPALPGRNEIGFIR
;
A
#
# COMPACT_ATOMS: atom_id res chain seq x y z
N MET A 1 22.27 34.68 -39.14
CA MET A 1 21.77 35.27 -37.87
C MET A 1 22.25 36.71 -37.81
N THR A 2 21.37 37.67 -37.64
CA THR A 2 21.77 39.08 -37.45
C THR A 2 22.24 39.28 -36.01
N TRP A 3 23.20 40.19 -35.79
CA TRP A 3 23.70 40.52 -34.44
C TRP A 3 22.57 40.88 -33.48
N ARG A 4 21.53 41.53 -33.99
CA ARG A 4 20.30 41.84 -33.27
C ARG A 4 19.54 40.60 -32.80
N SER A 5 19.31 39.62 -33.70
CA SER A 5 18.65 38.35 -33.33
C SER A 5 19.46 37.54 -32.31
N LEU A 6 20.79 37.61 -32.38
CA LEU A 6 21.67 36.93 -31.42
C LEU A 6 21.55 37.57 -30.04
N ARG A 7 21.56 38.90 -29.96
CA ARG A 7 21.39 39.64 -28.70
C ARG A 7 20.02 39.40 -28.07
N GLU A 8 18.94 39.47 -28.85
CA GLU A 8 17.56 39.23 -28.37
C GLU A 8 17.42 37.80 -27.80
N ASN A 9 18.01 36.80 -28.47
CA ASN A 9 18.04 35.42 -27.97
C ASN A 9 18.84 35.30 -26.66
N ILE A 10 20.00 35.96 -26.55
CA ILE A 10 20.82 35.94 -25.34
C ILE A 10 20.10 36.62 -24.17
N GLU A 11 19.46 37.76 -24.40
CA GLU A 11 18.67 38.47 -23.39
C GLU A 11 17.49 37.60 -22.92
N ALA A 12 16.74 37.00 -23.84
CA ALA A 12 15.63 36.11 -23.51
C ALA A 12 16.07 34.88 -22.71
N ILE A 13 17.17 34.21 -23.10
CA ILE A 13 17.73 33.06 -22.37
C ILE A 13 18.19 33.49 -20.97
N THR A 14 18.84 34.64 -20.86
CA THR A 14 19.32 35.16 -19.56
C THR A 14 18.16 35.44 -18.61
N VAL A 15 17.11 36.12 -19.10
CA VAL A 15 15.89 36.38 -18.31
C VAL A 15 15.22 35.07 -17.91
N ALA A 16 15.11 34.11 -18.82
CA ALA A 16 14.53 32.80 -18.52
C ALA A 16 15.32 32.04 -17.44
N ILE A 17 16.65 32.05 -17.49
CA ILE A 17 17.51 31.41 -16.47
C ILE A 17 17.36 32.11 -15.13
N LEU A 18 17.39 33.45 -15.09
CA LEU A 18 17.22 34.21 -13.85
C LEU A 18 15.85 33.96 -13.21
N LEU A 19 14.77 34.00 -14.00
CA LEU A 19 13.43 33.65 -13.53
C LEU A 19 13.37 32.22 -13.03
N ALA A 20 13.95 31.26 -13.74
CA ALA A 20 14.01 29.86 -13.30
C ALA A 20 14.76 29.70 -11.98
N LEU A 21 15.87 30.43 -11.77
CA LEU A 21 16.62 30.41 -10.51
C LEU A 21 15.84 31.06 -9.36
N ILE A 22 15.12 32.17 -9.61
CA ILE A 22 14.26 32.81 -8.61
C ILE A 22 13.10 31.89 -8.23
N ILE A 23 12.40 31.33 -9.22
CA ILE A 23 11.31 30.37 -9.00
C ILE A 23 11.83 29.16 -8.22
N ARG A 24 12.99 28.62 -8.60
CA ARG A 24 13.62 27.50 -7.88
C ARG A 24 14.04 27.86 -6.45
N HIS A 25 14.48 29.08 -6.19
CA HIS A 25 14.94 29.45 -4.85
C HIS A 25 13.78 29.73 -3.90
N PHE A 26 12.76 30.45 -4.38
CA PHE A 26 11.69 31.00 -3.55
C PHE A 26 10.37 30.23 -3.64
N VAL A 27 10.07 29.58 -4.76
CA VAL A 27 8.75 28.96 -5.00
C VAL A 27 8.82 27.44 -4.88
N PHE A 28 9.74 26.80 -5.61
CA PHE A 28 9.79 25.34 -5.71
C PHE A 28 11.18 24.76 -5.41
N GLU A 29 11.24 23.83 -4.46
CA GLU A 29 12.48 23.10 -4.15
C GLU A 29 12.28 21.59 -4.35
N SER A 30 13.30 20.92 -4.88
CA SER A 30 13.27 19.46 -5.06
C SER A 30 13.94 18.75 -3.89
N TYR A 31 13.28 17.71 -3.39
CA TYR A 31 13.81 16.86 -2.33
C TYR A 31 13.79 15.41 -2.77
N GLU A 32 14.88 14.69 -2.47
CA GLU A 32 14.96 13.24 -2.64
C GLU A 32 14.56 12.55 -1.34
N ILE A 33 13.74 11.51 -1.43
CA ILE A 33 13.25 10.76 -0.27
C ILE A 33 14.29 9.71 0.15
N PRO A 34 14.97 9.86 1.29
CA PRO A 34 16.08 8.97 1.63
C PRO A 34 15.62 7.63 2.25
N THR A 35 14.42 7.60 2.83
CA THR A 35 13.93 6.47 3.65
C THR A 35 12.60 5.94 3.16
N GLY A 36 12.29 4.69 3.46
CA GLY A 36 11.01 4.05 3.15
C GLY A 36 9.83 4.46 4.02
N SER A 37 9.92 5.55 4.80
CA SER A 37 8.90 5.94 5.80
C SER A 37 7.59 6.46 5.20
N MET A 38 7.59 6.79 3.91
CA MET A 38 6.40 7.22 3.16
C MET A 38 5.95 6.18 2.12
N ALA A 39 6.55 4.98 2.13
CA ALA A 39 6.17 3.89 1.23
C ALA A 39 4.79 3.30 1.61
N PRO A 40 4.05 2.69 0.67
CA PRO A 40 4.38 2.51 -0.75
C PRO A 40 4.09 3.76 -1.61
N GLY A 41 3.42 4.78 -1.07
CA GLY A 41 3.01 5.97 -1.82
C GLY A 41 4.18 6.82 -2.32
N LEU A 42 5.23 6.95 -1.50
CA LEU A 42 6.48 7.61 -1.87
C LEU A 42 7.67 6.72 -1.49
N ASN A 43 8.39 6.26 -2.50
CA ASN A 43 9.51 5.33 -2.35
C ASN A 43 10.76 6.05 -1.85
N GLY A 44 11.41 5.46 -0.84
CA GLY A 44 12.78 5.80 -0.48
C GLY A 44 13.80 5.06 -1.34
N LEU A 45 15.01 4.90 -0.82
CA LEU A 45 16.01 4.01 -1.43
C LEU A 45 15.45 2.58 -1.53
N HIS A 46 15.47 1.99 -2.72
CA HIS A 46 14.80 0.71 -2.96
C HIS A 46 15.38 -0.05 -4.13
N VAL A 47 14.95 -1.30 -4.28
CA VAL A 47 15.19 -2.12 -5.47
C VAL A 47 13.85 -2.61 -6.00
N THR A 48 13.78 -2.95 -7.29
CA THR A 48 12.60 -3.63 -7.85
C THR A 48 12.97 -5.05 -8.21
N VAL A 49 12.16 -6.01 -7.76
CA VAL A 49 12.39 -7.43 -8.01
C VAL A 49 11.11 -8.06 -8.57
N SER A 50 11.23 -8.84 -9.64
CA SER A 50 10.08 -9.58 -10.18
C SER A 50 9.82 -10.83 -9.34
N CYS A 51 8.54 -11.12 -9.08
CA CYS A 51 8.14 -12.32 -8.39
C CYS A 51 8.20 -13.56 -9.29
N PRO A 52 8.88 -14.65 -8.91
CA PRO A 52 8.93 -15.85 -9.74
C PRO A 52 7.56 -16.54 -9.90
N ASN A 53 6.60 -16.32 -8.98
CA ASN A 53 5.29 -16.96 -9.04
C ASN A 53 4.29 -16.25 -9.96
N CYS A 54 4.35 -14.92 -10.05
CA CYS A 54 3.30 -14.13 -10.74
C CYS A 54 3.86 -13.00 -11.60
N ASN A 55 5.19 -12.91 -11.72
CA ASN A 55 5.91 -11.88 -12.46
C ASN A 55 5.66 -10.42 -12.01
N GLU A 56 4.95 -10.21 -10.90
CA GLU A 56 4.67 -8.87 -10.37
C GLU A 56 5.93 -8.18 -9.85
N ASP A 57 6.08 -6.90 -10.19
CA ASP A 57 7.17 -6.05 -9.72
C ASP A 57 6.97 -5.65 -8.25
N ASN A 58 7.94 -6.02 -7.42
CA ASN A 58 7.95 -5.75 -5.99
C ASN A 58 9.04 -4.74 -5.64
N ARG A 59 8.65 -3.58 -5.12
CA ARG A 59 9.58 -2.57 -4.59
C ARG A 59 9.98 -2.94 -3.17
N VAL A 60 11.28 -3.05 -2.91
CA VAL A 60 11.84 -3.47 -1.63
C VAL A 60 12.73 -2.37 -1.07
N GLY A 61 12.43 -1.94 0.15
CA GLY A 61 13.19 -0.86 0.79
C GLY A 61 14.60 -1.31 1.15
N ILE A 62 15.58 -0.50 0.77
CA ILE A 62 16.96 -0.67 1.23
C ILE A 62 17.15 0.24 2.43
N HIS A 63 17.26 -0.35 3.62
CA HIS A 63 17.45 0.40 4.86
C HIS A 63 18.81 1.10 4.83
N SER A 64 18.79 2.38 4.48
CA SER A 64 19.80 3.32 4.94
C SER A 64 19.54 3.59 6.42
N ASP A 65 20.60 3.61 7.23
CA ASP A 65 20.47 4.13 8.58
C ASP A 65 19.97 5.57 8.50
N SER A 66 18.78 5.80 9.05
CA SER A 66 18.11 7.11 9.08
C SER A 66 18.95 8.21 9.73
N LEU A 67 20.00 7.86 10.48
CA LEU A 67 20.95 8.76 11.14
C LEU A 67 22.26 8.95 10.36
N THR A 68 22.62 8.10 9.40
CA THR A 68 23.92 8.22 8.71
C THR A 68 23.84 8.21 7.18
N ASN A 69 22.68 7.89 6.59
CA ASN A 69 22.52 7.55 5.17
C ASN A 69 23.46 6.43 4.71
N ILE A 70 24.14 5.74 5.64
CA ILE A 70 24.95 4.58 5.34
C ILE A 70 23.98 3.42 5.17
N VAL A 71 24.06 2.73 4.04
CA VAL A 71 23.34 1.48 3.86
C VAL A 71 23.90 0.48 4.87
N ASN A 72 23.13 0.18 5.92
CA ASN A 72 23.48 -0.86 6.87
C ASN A 72 23.10 -2.21 6.25
N LEU A 73 23.96 -2.63 5.33
CA LEU A 73 23.84 -3.88 4.61
C LEU A 73 23.90 -5.04 5.63
N GLY A 74 22.82 -5.80 5.77
CA GLY A 74 22.70 -6.94 6.69
C GLY A 74 23.65 -8.10 6.32
N ASN A 75 23.11 -9.25 5.92
CA ASN A 75 23.92 -10.39 5.50
C ASN A 75 24.59 -10.08 4.14
N ARG A 76 25.75 -9.43 4.18
CA ARG A 76 26.57 -9.15 3.00
C ARG A 76 27.03 -10.45 2.37
N MET A 77 26.71 -10.62 1.10
CA MET A 77 27.30 -11.63 0.23
C MET A 77 28.49 -11.00 -0.50
N GLU A 78 29.43 -11.83 -0.90
CA GLU A 78 30.52 -11.44 -1.79
C GLU A 78 30.24 -12.03 -3.16
N ILE A 79 30.38 -11.19 -4.18
CA ILE A 79 30.29 -11.62 -5.56
C ILE A 79 31.68 -11.51 -6.16
N PHE A 80 32.13 -12.59 -6.78
CA PHE A 80 33.39 -12.66 -7.50
C PHE A 80 33.07 -12.85 -8.98
N GLU A 81 33.46 -11.86 -9.79
CA GLU A 81 33.25 -11.83 -11.24
C GLU A 81 34.59 -11.80 -11.97
N GLY A 82 34.74 -12.64 -12.99
CA GLY A 82 35.92 -12.66 -13.82
C GLY A 82 35.86 -13.83 -14.80
N THR A 83 37.02 -14.31 -15.23
CA THR A 83 37.13 -15.45 -16.12
C THR A 83 37.69 -16.67 -15.38
N CYS A 84 37.17 -17.84 -15.71
CA CYS A 84 37.72 -19.10 -15.22
C CYS A 84 39.16 -19.27 -15.76
N PRO A 85 40.17 -19.51 -14.90
CA PRO A 85 41.56 -19.67 -15.35
C PRO A 85 41.77 -20.80 -16.37
N ASN A 86 40.95 -21.86 -16.31
CA ASN A 86 41.14 -23.05 -17.14
C ASN A 86 40.29 -23.05 -18.43
N THR A 87 39.19 -22.29 -18.45
CA THR A 87 38.23 -22.33 -19.58
C THR A 87 38.00 -20.96 -20.22
N GLU A 88 38.55 -19.89 -19.65
CA GLU A 88 38.37 -18.48 -20.04
C GLU A 88 36.91 -18.01 -20.08
N LYS A 89 35.95 -18.85 -19.69
CA LYS A 89 34.53 -18.50 -19.61
C LYS A 89 34.28 -17.57 -18.43
N ASN A 90 33.37 -16.62 -18.64
CA ASN A 90 32.93 -15.70 -17.60
C ASN A 90 32.27 -16.48 -16.45
N ILE A 91 32.71 -16.20 -15.23
CA ILE A 91 32.17 -16.77 -14.00
C ILE A 91 31.67 -15.65 -13.08
N LYS A 92 30.54 -15.92 -12.43
CA LYS A 92 29.97 -15.09 -11.37
C LYS A 92 29.62 -15.99 -10.21
N ILE A 93 30.40 -15.90 -9.13
CA ILE A 93 30.19 -16.73 -7.93
C ILE A 93 29.75 -15.85 -6.79
N THR A 94 28.72 -16.29 -6.08
CA THR A 94 28.27 -15.64 -4.84
C THR A 94 28.69 -16.49 -3.64
N THR A 95 29.39 -15.91 -2.66
CA THR A 95 29.85 -16.61 -1.45
C THR A 95 29.46 -15.84 -0.18
N GLN A 96 29.41 -16.56 0.96
CA GLN A 96 29.26 -15.98 2.31
C GLN A 96 30.58 -16.08 3.07
N GLY A 97 31.59 -15.33 2.66
CA GLY A 97 32.90 -15.30 3.33
C GLY A 97 33.75 -16.56 3.13
N ASN A 98 33.42 -17.39 2.13
CA ASN A 98 34.26 -18.54 1.75
C ASN A 98 35.33 -18.09 0.76
N ASN A 99 36.59 -18.45 1.05
CA ASN A 99 37.74 -18.12 0.21
C ASN A 99 37.97 -19.09 -0.96
N ARG A 100 37.12 -20.11 -1.11
CA ARG A 100 37.21 -21.10 -2.19
C ARG A 100 35.84 -21.39 -2.78
N PHE A 101 35.80 -21.69 -4.06
CA PHE A 101 34.57 -22.06 -4.77
C PHE A 101 34.85 -23.11 -5.84
N VAL A 102 33.84 -23.93 -6.15
CA VAL A 102 33.88 -24.84 -7.29
C VAL A 102 33.40 -24.07 -8.52
N CYS A 103 34.26 -23.97 -9.54
CA CYS A 103 33.92 -23.25 -10.76
C CYS A 103 32.83 -24.02 -11.55
N PRO A 104 31.72 -23.38 -11.96
CA PRO A 104 30.64 -24.04 -12.69
C PRO A 104 31.02 -24.48 -14.11
N HIS A 105 32.17 -24.03 -14.64
CA HIS A 105 32.62 -24.35 -15.99
C HIS A 105 33.70 -25.42 -16.07
N CYS A 106 34.70 -25.42 -15.18
CA CYS A 106 35.75 -26.44 -15.18
C CYS A 106 35.56 -27.52 -14.09
N GLY A 107 34.68 -27.29 -13.11
CA GLY A 107 34.47 -28.23 -11.99
C GLY A 107 35.59 -28.25 -10.94
N GLU A 108 36.65 -27.47 -11.11
CA GLU A 108 37.77 -27.39 -10.17
C GLU A 108 37.54 -26.37 -9.05
N LEU A 109 38.27 -26.57 -7.94
CA LEU A 109 38.21 -25.74 -6.74
C LEU A 109 39.21 -24.58 -6.85
N HIS A 110 38.72 -23.36 -7.05
CA HIS A 110 39.52 -22.14 -7.18
C HIS A 110 39.50 -21.28 -5.91
N SER A 111 40.48 -20.37 -5.77
CA SER A 111 40.50 -19.39 -4.68
C SER A 111 39.78 -18.11 -5.10
N THR A 112 39.08 -17.47 -4.16
CA THR A 112 38.50 -16.14 -4.40
C THR A 112 39.54 -15.02 -4.40
N SER A 113 40.77 -15.33 -3.96
CA SER A 113 41.93 -14.41 -4.00
C SER A 113 42.71 -14.48 -5.32
N ASP A 114 42.31 -15.33 -6.26
CA ASP A 114 42.96 -15.42 -7.56
C ASP A 114 42.76 -14.08 -8.30
N GLY A 115 43.86 -13.42 -8.69
CA GLY A 115 43.88 -12.03 -9.19
C GLY A 115 43.07 -11.73 -10.45
N ASN A 116 42.41 -12.74 -11.03
CA ASN A 116 41.52 -12.64 -12.18
C ASN A 116 40.04 -12.37 -11.79
N LEU A 117 39.73 -12.32 -10.49
CA LEU A 117 38.37 -12.12 -9.99
C LEU A 117 38.22 -10.75 -9.34
N ARG A 118 37.29 -9.95 -9.87
CA ARG A 118 36.83 -8.71 -9.25
C ARG A 118 35.85 -9.04 -8.13
N ARG A 119 36.13 -8.52 -6.93
CA ARG A 119 35.24 -8.63 -5.77
C ARG A 119 34.26 -7.46 -5.74
N SER A 120 32.97 -7.77 -5.56
CA SER A 120 31.90 -6.84 -5.25
C SER A 120 31.06 -7.36 -4.09
N HIS A 121 30.14 -6.53 -3.59
CA HIS A 121 29.26 -6.88 -2.48
C HIS A 121 27.80 -6.87 -2.93
N ALA A 122 27.04 -7.81 -2.38
CA ALA A 122 25.60 -7.88 -2.58
C ALA A 122 24.86 -8.12 -1.27
N LEU A 123 23.56 -7.87 -1.30
CA LEU A 123 22.62 -8.09 -0.21
C LEU A 123 21.82 -9.34 -0.46
N SER A 124 21.82 -10.27 0.49
CA SER A 124 20.82 -11.33 0.52
C SER A 124 19.64 -10.89 1.38
N MET A 125 18.43 -10.92 0.81
CA MET A 125 17.18 -10.64 1.51
C MET A 125 16.06 -11.58 1.09
N ARG A 126 15.01 -11.68 1.91
CA ARG A 126 13.78 -12.35 1.51
C ARG A 126 12.70 -11.31 1.23
N VAL A 127 12.07 -11.46 0.08
CA VAL A 127 11.03 -10.57 -0.42
C VAL A 127 9.69 -11.28 -0.34
N TRP A 128 8.63 -10.53 -0.10
CA TRP A 128 7.25 -11.00 -0.16
C TRP A 128 6.57 -10.40 -1.37
N CYS A 129 5.95 -11.21 -2.21
CA CYS A 129 5.12 -10.65 -3.26
C CYS A 129 3.89 -9.97 -2.66
N LYS A 130 3.65 -8.69 -2.98
CA LYS A 130 2.45 -7.97 -2.53
C LYS A 130 1.15 -8.58 -3.06
N GLU A 131 1.24 -9.26 -4.19
CA GLU A 131 0.10 -9.78 -4.96
C GLU A 131 -0.18 -11.24 -4.58
N CYS A 132 0.76 -12.14 -4.90
CA CYS A 132 0.56 -13.56 -4.63
C CYS A 132 0.99 -14.02 -3.23
N THR A 133 1.56 -13.15 -2.40
CA THR A 133 2.13 -13.48 -1.07
C THR A 133 3.33 -14.44 -1.06
N HIS A 134 3.80 -14.90 -2.23
CA HIS A 134 4.96 -15.78 -2.35
C HIS A 134 6.21 -15.13 -1.74
N ARG A 135 6.92 -15.89 -0.89
CA ARG A 135 8.13 -15.45 -0.22
C ARG A 135 9.35 -16.10 -0.85
N PHE A 136 10.24 -15.30 -1.43
CA PHE A 136 11.40 -15.79 -2.17
C PHE A 136 12.69 -15.05 -1.79
N PRO A 137 13.86 -15.72 -1.86
CA PRO A 137 15.14 -15.07 -1.67
C PRO A 137 15.53 -14.23 -2.88
N VAL A 138 16.19 -13.10 -2.65
CA VAL A 138 16.79 -12.27 -3.70
C VAL A 138 18.20 -11.86 -3.27
N VAL A 139 19.10 -11.83 -4.25
CA VAL A 139 20.44 -11.24 -4.13
C VAL A 139 20.43 -9.93 -4.90
N VAL A 140 20.80 -8.83 -4.23
CA VAL A 140 20.73 -7.47 -4.75
C VAL A 140 22.11 -6.86 -4.75
N GLU A 141 22.57 -6.38 -5.89
CA GLU A 141 23.85 -5.70 -6.04
C GLU A 141 23.70 -4.19 -5.83
N ASN A 142 24.80 -3.49 -5.54
CA ASN A 142 24.77 -2.04 -5.40
C ASN A 142 24.27 -1.32 -6.65
N GLY A 143 24.50 -1.89 -7.85
CA GLY A 143 24.02 -1.34 -9.11
C GLY A 143 22.50 -1.46 -9.31
N ASP A 144 21.85 -2.38 -8.59
CA ASP A 144 20.39 -2.59 -8.67
C ASP A 144 19.61 -1.60 -7.80
N ILE A 145 20.30 -0.89 -6.89
CA ILE A 145 19.70 0.02 -5.94
C ILE A 145 19.31 1.31 -6.65
N LEU A 146 18.00 1.56 -6.68
CA LEU A 146 17.39 2.78 -7.17
C LEU A 146 17.38 3.85 -6.07
N GLY A 147 17.65 5.09 -6.47
CA GLY A 147 17.47 6.26 -5.61
C GLY A 147 16.02 6.46 -5.17
N GLY A 148 15.84 7.32 -4.18
CA GLY A 148 14.49 7.68 -3.72
C GLY A 148 13.69 8.46 -4.75
N ASN A 149 12.36 8.45 -4.59
CA ASN A 149 11.52 9.37 -5.36
C ASN A 149 11.95 10.82 -5.08
N LYS A 150 11.96 11.64 -6.13
CA LYS A 150 12.17 13.09 -6.01
C LYS A 150 10.84 13.81 -6.09
N ILE A 151 10.60 14.66 -5.11
CA ILE A 151 9.38 15.44 -4.98
C ILE A 151 9.65 16.93 -5.19
N LEU A 152 8.71 17.63 -5.80
CA LEU A 152 8.67 19.09 -5.81
C LEU A 152 7.85 19.58 -4.63
N VAL A 153 8.40 20.57 -3.94
CA VAL A 153 7.82 21.19 -2.75
C VAL A 153 7.53 22.64 -3.04
N ASP A 154 6.26 23.01 -2.85
CA ASP A 154 5.80 24.39 -2.85
C ASP A 154 6.09 25.03 -1.49
N LYS A 155 7.02 25.98 -1.49
CA LYS A 155 7.46 26.72 -0.31
C LYS A 155 6.64 27.97 -0.04
N PHE A 156 5.85 28.41 -1.01
CA PHE A 156 5.16 29.70 -0.99
C PHE A 156 3.70 29.58 -0.55
N SER A 157 3.01 28.49 -0.91
CA SER A 157 1.58 28.33 -0.62
C SER A 157 1.24 28.50 0.88
N TYR A 158 2.12 28.05 1.78
CA TYR A 158 1.87 28.13 3.21
C TYR A 158 2.08 29.53 3.82
N ASP A 159 2.61 30.49 3.06
CA ASP A 159 2.66 31.90 3.49
C ASP A 159 1.28 32.58 3.41
N TRP A 160 0.35 32.01 2.62
CA TRP A 160 -0.98 32.57 2.37
C TRP A 160 -2.12 31.66 2.79
N THR A 161 -1.84 30.36 2.97
CA THR A 161 -2.84 29.35 3.33
C THR A 161 -2.33 28.46 4.45
N GLU A 162 -3.21 28.09 5.36
CA GLU A 162 -2.85 27.13 6.41
C GLU A 162 -2.68 25.72 5.83
N PRO A 163 -1.72 24.93 6.36
CA PRO A 163 -1.55 23.52 5.99
C PRO A 163 -2.82 22.72 6.24
N LYS A 164 -3.17 21.84 5.30
CA LYS A 164 -4.37 21.02 5.43
C LYS A 164 -4.01 19.63 5.95
N ARG A 165 -4.94 19.01 6.68
CA ARG A 165 -4.83 17.60 7.03
C ARG A 165 -4.64 16.79 5.74
N TRP A 166 -3.82 15.75 5.82
CA TRP A 166 -3.41 14.84 4.75
C TRP A 166 -2.38 15.37 3.76
N ASP A 167 -1.97 16.64 3.86
CA ASP A 167 -0.88 17.15 3.04
C ASP A 167 0.43 16.40 3.32
N VAL A 168 1.16 16.07 2.26
CA VAL A 168 2.56 15.65 2.38
C VAL A 168 3.39 16.91 2.59
N VAL A 169 4.05 17.00 3.74
CA VAL A 169 4.78 18.19 4.17
C VAL A 169 6.26 17.90 4.35
N VAL A 170 7.07 18.91 4.04
CA VAL A 170 8.50 18.91 4.33
C VAL A 170 8.78 19.88 5.46
N PHE A 171 9.50 19.43 6.48
CA PHE A 171 9.76 20.23 7.68
C PHE A 171 11.09 19.86 8.33
N ARG A 172 11.60 20.76 9.18
CA ARG A 172 12.83 20.55 9.96
C ARG A 172 12.49 20.15 11.38
N PHE A 173 12.74 18.89 11.75
CA PHE A 173 12.58 18.50 13.15
C PHE A 173 13.78 18.91 14.01
N ASN A 174 14.99 18.82 13.45
CA ASN A 174 16.24 19.27 14.07
C ASN A 174 17.01 20.19 13.09
N ARG A 175 18.14 20.76 13.54
CA ARG A 175 18.95 21.68 12.72
C ARG A 175 19.64 21.02 11.52
N GLU A 176 19.62 19.70 11.42
CA GLU A 176 20.46 18.96 10.50
C GLU A 176 19.69 18.33 9.33
N ARG A 177 18.38 18.07 9.47
CA ARG A 177 17.62 17.26 8.49
C ARG A 177 16.21 17.74 8.22
N ASN A 178 15.84 17.60 6.94
CA ASN A 178 14.47 17.73 6.49
C ASN A 178 13.77 16.37 6.55
N TYR A 179 12.54 16.37 7.00
CA TYR A 179 11.67 15.20 7.07
C TYR A 179 10.49 15.40 6.13
N ILE A 180 10.10 14.32 5.46
CA ILE A 180 8.91 14.27 4.61
C ILE A 180 7.92 13.33 5.30
N LYS A 181 6.76 13.87 5.67
CA LYS A 181 5.71 13.14 6.40
C LYS A 181 4.34 13.62 5.95
N ARG A 182 3.31 12.85 6.28
CA ARG A 182 1.92 13.27 6.11
C ARG A 182 1.46 14.05 7.32
N LEU A 183 0.85 15.20 7.11
CA LEU A 183 0.21 15.99 8.17
C LEU A 183 -1.09 15.31 8.59
N VAL A 184 -1.20 14.98 9.88
CA VAL A 184 -2.36 14.25 10.41
C VAL A 184 -3.07 15.01 11.51
N GLY A 185 -2.39 15.84 12.31
CA GLY A 185 -3.01 16.66 13.35
C GLY A 185 -2.71 18.15 13.17
N LEU A 186 -3.73 18.97 13.39
CA LEU A 186 -3.69 20.42 13.26
C LEU A 186 -3.53 21.10 14.65
N PRO A 187 -3.16 22.40 14.69
CA PRO A 187 -2.93 23.10 15.94
C PRO A 187 -4.16 23.10 16.85
N GLY A 188 -3.96 22.81 18.14
CA GLY A 188 -5.02 22.82 19.15
C GLY A 188 -5.83 21.52 19.30
N GLU A 189 -5.68 20.57 18.38
CA GLU A 189 -6.43 19.31 18.40
C GLU A 189 -5.86 18.31 19.42
N LYS A 190 -6.73 17.41 19.93
CA LYS A 190 -6.30 16.18 20.62
C LYS A 190 -6.30 15.01 19.65
N ILE A 191 -5.12 14.48 19.36
CA ILE A 191 -4.96 13.35 18.46
C ILE A 191 -4.72 12.04 19.22
N GLN A 192 -5.33 10.94 18.76
CA GLN A 192 -5.04 9.59 19.21
C GLN A 192 -5.09 8.61 18.03
N VAL A 193 -4.20 7.62 18.03
CA VAL A 193 -4.28 6.44 17.17
C VAL A 193 -5.01 5.35 17.93
N VAL A 194 -6.12 4.87 17.39
CA VAL A 194 -6.91 3.80 18.02
C VAL A 194 -7.17 2.72 16.99
N HIS A 195 -6.61 1.52 17.24
CA HIS A 195 -6.73 0.34 16.40
C HIS A 195 -6.32 0.50 14.91
N GLY A 196 -5.47 1.48 14.60
CA GLY A 196 -5.05 1.76 13.22
C GLY A 196 -5.63 3.04 12.65
N ASP A 197 -6.66 3.61 13.28
CA ASP A 197 -7.42 4.75 12.80
C ASP A 197 -7.02 6.02 13.57
N ILE A 198 -7.24 7.18 12.96
CA ILE A 198 -6.96 8.47 13.59
C ILE A 198 -8.22 9.02 14.25
N TRP A 199 -8.04 9.47 15.49
CA TRP A 199 -9.07 10.08 16.30
C TRP A 199 -8.65 11.50 16.65
N ILE A 200 -9.55 12.44 16.39
CA ILE A 200 -9.40 13.86 16.67
C ILE A 200 -10.52 14.28 17.62
N ASP A 201 -10.14 14.84 18.77
CA ASP A 201 -11.06 15.30 19.82
C ASP A 201 -12.10 14.24 20.23
N GLY A 202 -11.65 12.97 20.28
CA GLY A 202 -12.47 11.83 20.69
C GLY A 202 -13.39 11.27 19.60
N LYS A 203 -13.28 11.72 18.35
CA LYS A 203 -14.03 11.20 17.20
C LYS A 203 -13.07 10.63 16.16
N VAL A 204 -13.48 9.55 15.50
CA VAL A 204 -12.73 9.02 14.34
C VAL A 204 -12.72 10.07 13.23
N GLU A 205 -11.54 10.37 12.72
CA GLU A 205 -11.32 11.23 11.57
C GLU A 205 -11.42 10.39 10.31
N SER A 206 -12.57 10.46 9.63
CA SER A 206 -12.78 9.76 8.35
C SER A 206 -12.23 10.57 7.20
N LYS A 207 -11.42 9.94 6.36
CA LYS A 207 -10.84 10.56 5.17
C LYS A 207 -11.95 10.86 4.15
N PRO A 208 -11.97 12.07 3.55
CA PRO A 208 -12.83 12.36 2.40
C PRO A 208 -12.63 11.33 1.28
N VAL A 209 -13.66 11.04 0.48
CA VAL A 209 -13.61 9.95 -0.53
C VAL A 209 -12.47 10.13 -1.54
N ASP A 210 -12.20 11.36 -1.97
CA ASP A 210 -11.12 11.69 -2.91
C ASP A 210 -9.72 11.54 -2.28
N VAL A 211 -9.62 11.77 -0.97
CA VAL A 211 -8.42 11.49 -0.17
C VAL A 211 -8.29 9.98 0.03
N GLN A 212 -9.34 9.27 0.43
CA GLN A 212 -9.34 7.83 0.68
C GLN A 212 -8.85 7.02 -0.53
N LYS A 213 -9.25 7.41 -1.75
CA LYS A 213 -8.81 6.78 -3.01
C LYS A 213 -7.29 6.69 -3.15
N ARG A 214 -6.56 7.53 -2.42
CA ARG A 214 -5.10 7.65 -2.46
C ARG A 214 -4.39 6.78 -1.45
N PHE A 215 -5.09 6.34 -0.41
CA PHE A 215 -4.55 5.50 0.66
C PHE A 215 -4.77 4.00 0.43
N TRP A 216 -5.64 3.65 -0.53
CA TRP A 216 -5.81 2.26 -0.92
C TRP A 216 -4.50 1.65 -1.42
N THR A 217 -4.04 0.65 -0.69
CA THR A 217 -2.93 -0.22 -1.07
C THR A 217 -3.52 -1.47 -1.72
N PRO A 218 -3.26 -1.73 -3.01
CA PRO A 218 -3.64 -2.98 -3.65
C PRO A 218 -2.95 -4.18 -2.97
N ILE A 219 -3.70 -5.25 -2.73
CA ILE A 219 -3.20 -6.50 -2.13
C ILE A 219 -3.52 -7.74 -2.97
N HIS A 220 -4.49 -7.66 -3.88
CA HIS A 220 -4.78 -8.73 -4.81
C HIS A 220 -5.52 -8.20 -6.05
N ASP A 221 -5.21 -8.76 -7.21
CA ASP A 221 -5.93 -8.61 -8.47
C ASP A 221 -6.10 -10.01 -9.10
N SER A 222 -7.35 -10.42 -9.31
CA SER A 222 -7.64 -11.71 -9.93
C SER A 222 -7.11 -11.86 -11.35
N ALA A 223 -6.80 -10.77 -12.06
CA ALA A 223 -6.24 -10.82 -13.41
C ALA A 223 -4.77 -11.27 -13.44
N VAL A 224 -4.09 -11.29 -12.29
CA VAL A 224 -2.70 -11.74 -12.20
C VAL A 224 -2.64 -13.26 -12.18
N GLU A 225 -1.93 -13.83 -13.16
CA GLU A 225 -1.70 -15.27 -13.24
C GLU A 225 -0.61 -15.74 -12.26
N GLU A 226 -0.81 -16.93 -11.70
CA GLU A 226 0.10 -17.53 -10.73
C GLU A 226 0.59 -18.91 -11.17
N GLN A 227 1.87 -19.20 -10.95
CA GLN A 227 2.54 -20.45 -11.32
C GLN A 227 2.41 -21.58 -10.27
N GLY A 228 1.57 -21.41 -9.25
CA GLY A 228 1.28 -22.44 -8.26
C GLY A 228 2.38 -22.66 -7.19
N HIS A 229 3.27 -21.68 -6.96
CA HIS A 229 4.26 -21.74 -5.87
C HIS A 229 3.68 -21.42 -4.48
N VAL A 230 2.39 -21.07 -4.41
CA VAL A 230 1.64 -20.78 -3.18
C VAL A 230 0.23 -21.32 -3.30
N GLU A 231 -0.47 -21.44 -2.17
CA GLU A 231 -1.89 -21.79 -2.16
C GLU A 231 -2.72 -20.76 -2.93
N ALA A 232 -3.81 -21.21 -3.56
CA ALA A 232 -4.70 -20.33 -4.31
C ALA A 232 -5.27 -19.22 -3.41
N ALA A 233 -5.38 -18.01 -3.95
CA ALA A 233 -5.96 -16.86 -3.23
C ALA A 233 -7.42 -17.11 -2.81
N TRP A 234 -8.14 -17.92 -3.58
CA TRP A 234 -9.58 -18.13 -3.45
C TRP A 234 -9.92 -19.61 -3.31
N VAL A 235 -10.77 -19.91 -2.33
CA VAL A 235 -11.40 -21.22 -2.16
C VAL A 235 -12.87 -21.10 -2.55
N ALA A 236 -13.30 -21.94 -3.49
CA ALA A 236 -14.64 -21.89 -4.05
C ALA A 236 -15.45 -23.14 -3.64
N SER A 237 -16.72 -22.94 -3.35
CA SER A 237 -17.70 -24.03 -3.20
C SER A 237 -18.00 -24.68 -4.56
N PRO A 238 -18.54 -25.91 -4.59
CA PRO A 238 -18.99 -26.54 -5.82
C PRO A 238 -19.93 -25.63 -6.63
N GLY A 239 -19.79 -25.63 -7.96
CA GLY A 239 -20.57 -24.78 -8.87
C GLY A 239 -19.96 -23.40 -9.13
N TRP A 240 -18.77 -23.12 -8.61
CA TRP A 240 -17.92 -21.99 -9.02
C TRP A 240 -16.78 -22.52 -9.89
N VAL A 241 -16.56 -21.89 -11.04
CA VAL A 241 -15.54 -22.29 -12.02
C VAL A 241 -14.66 -21.09 -12.34
N ARG A 242 -13.35 -21.28 -12.21
CA ARG A 242 -12.37 -20.23 -12.53
C ARG A 242 -12.32 -20.02 -14.04
N THR A 243 -12.31 -18.75 -14.46
CA THR A 243 -12.07 -18.31 -15.85
C THR A 243 -10.81 -17.45 -15.91
N GLU A 244 -10.41 -17.04 -17.13
CA GLU A 244 -9.29 -16.12 -17.35
C GLU A 244 -9.53 -14.75 -16.69
N SER A 245 -10.76 -14.23 -16.76
CA SER A 245 -11.13 -12.89 -16.26
C SER A 245 -11.67 -12.88 -14.82
N GLY A 246 -11.97 -14.05 -14.24
CA GLY A 246 -12.57 -14.16 -12.91
C GLY A 246 -13.18 -15.53 -12.62
N TRP A 247 -14.46 -15.55 -12.30
CA TRP A 247 -15.20 -16.75 -11.88
C TRP A 247 -16.62 -16.75 -12.44
N ASP A 248 -16.99 -17.88 -13.04
CA ASP A 248 -18.38 -18.19 -13.35
C ASP A 248 -18.98 -18.97 -12.21
N PHE A 249 -20.27 -18.79 -11.95
CA PHE A 249 -20.96 -19.57 -10.94
C PHE A 249 -22.37 -19.94 -11.39
N ASN A 250 -22.80 -21.12 -10.95
CA ASN A 250 -24.18 -21.55 -11.04
C ASN A 250 -24.61 -22.14 -9.70
N GLN A 251 -25.36 -21.36 -8.93
CA GLN A 251 -25.88 -21.72 -7.60
C GLN A 251 -27.40 -21.82 -7.61
N ILE A 252 -27.97 -22.25 -8.72
CA ILE A 252 -29.42 -22.42 -8.88
C ILE A 252 -29.99 -23.45 -7.88
N GLN A 253 -29.29 -24.57 -7.70
CA GLN A 253 -29.74 -25.68 -6.85
C GLN A 253 -29.43 -25.50 -5.36
N GLY A 254 -28.88 -24.36 -4.94
CA GLY A 254 -28.46 -24.17 -3.55
C GLY A 254 -27.78 -22.84 -3.28
N GLN A 255 -26.79 -22.86 -2.39
CA GLN A 255 -25.94 -21.72 -2.08
C GLN A 255 -24.48 -22.14 -2.20
N GLY A 256 -23.66 -21.24 -2.73
CA GLY A 256 -22.21 -21.43 -2.81
C GLY A 256 -21.48 -20.12 -2.54
N SER A 257 -20.19 -20.23 -2.25
CA SER A 257 -19.35 -19.08 -1.97
C SER A 257 -17.96 -19.20 -2.58
N LEU A 258 -17.36 -18.04 -2.81
CA LEU A 258 -15.98 -17.83 -3.18
C LEU A 258 -15.33 -17.01 -2.07
N ARG A 259 -14.32 -17.55 -1.40
CA ARG A 259 -13.69 -16.93 -0.21
C ARG A 259 -12.21 -16.68 -0.44
N TYR A 260 -11.76 -15.46 -0.15
CA TYR A 260 -10.35 -15.11 -0.10
C TYR A 260 -9.72 -15.68 1.18
N VAL A 261 -8.62 -16.41 1.06
CA VAL A 261 -8.04 -17.17 2.19
C VAL A 261 -6.66 -16.70 2.64
N ARG A 262 -6.00 -15.83 1.87
CA ARG A 262 -4.69 -15.30 2.26
C ARG A 262 -4.85 -14.20 3.32
N GLY A 263 -3.93 -14.13 4.27
CA GLY A 263 -4.00 -13.15 5.36
C GLY A 263 -3.83 -11.71 4.88
N ILE A 264 -4.74 -10.82 5.28
CA ILE A 264 -4.68 -9.39 4.97
C ILE A 264 -4.11 -8.62 6.18
N GLY A 265 -2.92 -8.05 6.03
CA GLY A 265 -2.22 -7.38 7.14
C GLY A 265 -1.34 -6.21 6.71
N ASN A 266 -0.74 -5.54 7.70
CA ASN A 266 0.03 -4.30 7.49
C ASN A 266 1.47 -4.52 6.97
N LYS A 267 1.67 -5.56 6.15
CA LYS A 267 2.99 -6.00 5.71
C LYS A 267 3.36 -5.36 4.36
N TYR A 268 4.56 -4.78 4.28
CA TYR A 268 5.14 -4.24 3.06
C TYR A 268 6.62 -4.61 2.97
N ASN A 269 7.17 -4.66 1.75
CA ASN A 269 8.61 -4.91 1.52
C ASN A 269 9.52 -3.74 1.91
N TYR A 270 8.96 -2.63 2.42
CA TYR A 270 9.70 -1.55 3.08
C TYR A 270 9.74 -1.68 4.60
N ASN A 271 9.02 -2.64 5.18
CA ASN A 271 9.04 -2.88 6.62
C ASN A 271 10.40 -3.48 7.02
N PRO A 272 10.95 -3.13 8.20
CA PRO A 272 12.22 -3.66 8.64
C PRO A 272 12.19 -5.19 8.73
N VAL A 273 13.18 -5.83 8.10
CA VAL A 273 13.41 -7.28 8.18
C VAL A 273 13.77 -7.72 9.61
N ARG A 274 14.25 -6.78 10.45
CA ARG A 274 14.63 -7.02 11.85
C ARG A 274 13.65 -6.33 12.81
N GLY A 275 12.81 -7.14 13.46
CA GLY A 275 11.82 -6.70 14.46
C GLY A 275 10.73 -7.76 14.63
N SER A 276 10.13 -7.84 15.82
CA SER A 276 9.12 -8.86 16.18
C SER A 276 8.03 -9.01 15.10
N SER A 277 7.95 -10.21 14.50
CA SER A 277 7.04 -10.54 13.40
C SER A 277 5.56 -10.37 13.75
N SER A 278 5.20 -10.40 15.04
CA SER A 278 3.83 -10.26 15.49
C SER A 278 3.24 -8.87 15.22
N ARG A 279 4.06 -7.81 15.15
CA ARG A 279 3.60 -6.43 14.90
C ARG A 279 3.33 -6.14 13.42
N LEU A 280 4.11 -6.77 12.53
CA LEU A 280 3.99 -6.66 11.07
C LEU A 280 2.81 -7.45 10.48
N LEU A 281 2.21 -8.34 11.29
CA LEU A 281 1.08 -9.19 10.93
C LEU A 281 -0.24 -8.67 11.51
N SER A 282 -0.26 -7.42 11.99
CA SER A 282 -1.49 -6.79 12.48
C SER A 282 -2.54 -6.81 11.37
N PRO A 283 -3.73 -7.38 11.62
CA PRO A 283 -4.77 -7.46 10.62
C PRO A 283 -5.25 -6.06 10.28
N VAL A 284 -5.45 -5.82 8.99
CA VAL A 284 -5.98 -4.54 8.52
C VAL A 284 -7.48 -4.72 8.31
N ARG A 285 -8.24 -4.00 9.14
CA ARG A 285 -9.71 -4.07 9.21
C ARG A 285 -10.39 -3.33 8.07
N ASP A 286 -9.67 -2.36 7.53
CA ASP A 286 -10.18 -1.42 6.54
C ASP A 286 -9.84 -1.95 5.16
N LEU A 287 -10.86 -2.48 4.50
CA LEU A 287 -10.77 -3.24 3.27
C LEU A 287 -11.69 -2.66 2.22
N GLN A 288 -11.27 -2.80 0.97
CA GLN A 288 -12.09 -2.60 -0.20
C GLN A 288 -12.05 -3.86 -1.06
N LEU A 289 -13.24 -4.32 -1.44
CA LEU A 289 -13.45 -5.19 -2.58
C LEU A 289 -13.99 -4.34 -3.73
N ARG A 290 -13.38 -4.47 -4.90
CA ARG A 290 -13.88 -3.93 -6.17
C ARG A 290 -14.02 -5.08 -7.16
N THR A 291 -15.16 -5.19 -7.84
CA THR A 291 -15.42 -6.29 -8.78
C THR A 291 -16.49 -5.91 -9.80
N LEU A 292 -16.43 -6.54 -10.97
CA LEU A 292 -17.49 -6.55 -11.95
C LEU A 292 -18.37 -7.77 -11.69
N MET A 293 -19.67 -7.56 -11.49
CA MET A 293 -20.61 -8.66 -11.26
C MET A 293 -21.78 -8.61 -12.22
N ARG A 294 -22.17 -9.78 -12.70
CA ARG A 294 -23.32 -10.02 -13.57
C ARG A 294 -24.00 -11.27 -13.09
N ALA A 295 -25.31 -11.23 -12.89
CA ALA A 295 -26.04 -12.42 -12.45
C ALA A 295 -27.50 -12.38 -12.88
N THR A 296 -28.09 -13.57 -12.92
CA THR A 296 -29.47 -13.79 -13.32
C THR A 296 -30.10 -14.80 -12.35
N PRO A 297 -31.26 -14.48 -11.75
CA PRO A 297 -32.02 -15.43 -10.96
C PRO A 297 -32.76 -16.42 -11.87
N GLU A 298 -33.04 -17.62 -11.38
CA GLU A 298 -33.95 -18.50 -12.11
C GLU A 298 -35.41 -17.99 -12.05
N PRO A 299 -36.22 -18.25 -13.08
CA PRO A 299 -37.64 -17.93 -13.07
C PRO A 299 -38.34 -18.51 -11.82
N GLY A 300 -39.04 -17.65 -11.08
CA GLY A 300 -39.78 -18.03 -9.87
C GLY A 300 -38.95 -18.06 -8.58
N MET A 301 -37.64 -17.80 -8.63
CA MET A 301 -36.78 -17.77 -7.44
C MET A 301 -36.76 -16.38 -6.78
N ASN A 302 -37.85 -16.03 -6.09
CA ASN A 302 -37.99 -14.72 -5.43
C ASN A 302 -36.99 -14.49 -4.27
N GLU A 303 -36.34 -15.55 -3.77
CA GLU A 303 -35.32 -15.46 -2.73
C GLU A 303 -33.88 -15.37 -3.27
N ALA A 304 -33.71 -15.37 -4.60
CA ALA A 304 -32.41 -15.31 -5.23
C ALA A 304 -31.65 -14.04 -4.82
N ARG A 305 -30.38 -14.22 -4.43
CA ARG A 305 -29.54 -13.13 -3.94
C ARG A 305 -28.06 -13.38 -4.25
N LEU A 306 -27.37 -12.28 -4.50
CA LEU A 306 -25.92 -12.21 -4.39
C LEU A 306 -25.52 -11.60 -3.05
N PHE A 307 -24.36 -11.99 -2.54
CA PHE A 307 -23.82 -11.49 -1.28
C PHE A 307 -22.36 -11.12 -1.44
N ILE A 308 -21.98 -10.01 -0.82
CA ILE A 308 -20.59 -9.62 -0.61
C ILE A 308 -20.39 -9.43 0.87
N SER A 309 -19.44 -10.16 1.45
CA SER A 309 -19.12 -10.08 2.86
C SER A 309 -17.68 -9.64 3.07
N LEU A 310 -17.53 -8.61 3.91
CA LEU A 310 -16.25 -8.18 4.45
C LEU A 310 -16.21 -8.63 5.92
N HIS A 311 -15.26 -9.50 6.26
CA HIS A 311 -15.17 -10.12 7.58
C HIS A 311 -14.12 -9.40 8.42
N ASN A 312 -14.48 -9.03 9.64
CA ASN A 312 -13.55 -8.58 10.69
C ASN A 312 -13.90 -9.34 11.98
N TYR A 313 -13.32 -10.52 12.16
CA TYR A 313 -13.75 -11.47 13.19
C TYR A 313 -13.85 -10.83 14.59
N PRO A 314 -14.94 -11.05 15.35
CA PRO A 314 -16.03 -12.00 15.08
C PRO A 314 -17.17 -11.47 14.19
N SER A 315 -17.06 -10.24 13.68
CA SER A 315 -18.14 -9.58 12.94
C SER A 315 -18.00 -9.80 11.43
N GLU A 316 -19.13 -9.99 10.77
CA GLU A 316 -19.25 -10.00 9.31
C GLU A 316 -20.17 -8.85 8.88
N TYR A 317 -19.72 -8.11 7.87
CA TYR A 317 -20.49 -7.04 7.23
C TYR A 317 -20.90 -7.52 5.85
N ARG A 318 -22.15 -7.95 5.72
CA ARG A 318 -22.67 -8.61 4.52
C ARG A 318 -23.65 -7.71 3.78
N TRP A 319 -23.29 -7.32 2.58
CA TRP A 319 -24.23 -6.79 1.61
C TRP A 319 -25.00 -7.93 0.95
N SER A 320 -26.31 -7.82 0.92
CA SER A 320 -27.21 -8.70 0.17
C SER A 320 -27.87 -7.92 -0.97
N PHE A 321 -27.89 -8.53 -2.15
CA PHE A 321 -28.37 -7.91 -3.37
C PHE A 321 -29.53 -8.75 -3.95
N PRO A 322 -30.78 -8.28 -3.85
CA PRO A 322 -31.92 -8.93 -4.49
C PRO A 322 -31.93 -8.65 -6.00
N PHE A 323 -32.79 -9.35 -6.74
CA PHE A 323 -32.99 -9.15 -8.18
C PHE A 323 -34.34 -8.49 -8.48
N SER A 324 -34.34 -7.62 -9.49
CA SER A 324 -35.48 -6.91 -10.09
C SER A 324 -36.25 -5.94 -9.17
N THR A 325 -36.53 -6.34 -7.93
CA THR A 325 -37.28 -5.56 -6.94
C THR A 325 -36.66 -5.69 -5.56
N GLY A 326 -36.95 -4.74 -4.66
CA GLY A 326 -36.43 -4.72 -3.29
C GLY A 326 -35.24 -3.79 -3.13
N ASN A 327 -34.56 -3.90 -1.99
CA ASN A 327 -33.45 -3.06 -1.61
C ASN A 327 -32.24 -3.92 -1.27
N ALA A 328 -31.06 -3.52 -1.70
CA ALA A 328 -29.84 -4.09 -1.19
C ALA A 328 -29.66 -3.68 0.28
N GLN A 329 -29.31 -4.63 1.14
CA GLN A 329 -29.24 -4.44 2.59
C GLN A 329 -27.87 -4.83 3.13
N LEU A 330 -27.38 -4.05 4.07
CA LEU A 330 -26.19 -4.36 4.85
C LEU A 330 -26.61 -4.98 6.18
N GLU A 331 -26.15 -6.19 6.41
CA GLU A 331 -26.33 -6.92 7.65
C GLU A 331 -25.01 -6.95 8.43
N LEU A 332 -25.07 -6.66 9.73
CA LEU A 332 -24.05 -6.98 10.71
C LEU A 332 -24.38 -8.35 11.32
N ILE A 333 -23.47 -9.29 11.19
CA ILE A 333 -23.65 -10.67 11.65
C ILE A 333 -22.55 -10.99 12.64
N ARG A 334 -22.93 -11.64 13.73
CA ARG A 334 -22.03 -12.17 14.75
C ARG A 334 -22.46 -13.59 15.11
N SER A 335 -21.52 -14.39 15.62
CA SER A 335 -21.81 -15.77 16.01
C SER A 335 -22.76 -15.90 17.21
N ASP A 336 -22.87 -14.86 18.03
CA ASP A 336 -23.57 -14.83 19.32
C ASP A 336 -24.84 -13.97 19.32
N SER A 337 -25.22 -13.38 18.19
CA SER A 337 -26.40 -12.50 18.09
C SER A 337 -27.15 -12.67 16.77
N GLU A 338 -28.41 -12.27 16.74
CA GLU A 338 -29.17 -12.16 15.50
C GLU A 338 -28.55 -11.11 14.57
N ALA A 339 -28.71 -11.31 13.26
CA ALA A 339 -28.24 -10.38 12.25
C ALA A 339 -29.00 -9.05 12.36
N THR A 340 -28.27 -7.94 12.33
CA THR A 340 -28.86 -6.59 12.44
C THR A 340 -28.66 -5.83 11.14
N ILE A 341 -29.71 -5.19 10.62
CA ILE A 341 -29.60 -4.33 9.43
C ILE A 341 -28.94 -3.00 9.82
N LEU A 342 -27.77 -2.70 9.24
CA LEU A 342 -27.04 -1.45 9.48
C LEU A 342 -27.30 -0.36 8.42
N ALA A 343 -27.67 -0.76 7.20
CA ALA A 343 -27.95 0.16 6.10
C ALA A 343 -28.85 -0.49 5.06
N THR A 344 -29.59 0.33 4.32
CA THR A 344 -30.42 -0.09 3.19
C THR A 344 -30.15 0.86 2.02
N ALA A 345 -29.81 0.32 0.85
CA ALA A 345 -29.73 1.08 -0.40
C ALA A 345 -31.12 1.04 -1.07
N GLU A 346 -31.92 2.06 -0.78
CA GLU A 346 -33.32 2.14 -1.25
C GLU A 346 -33.42 2.11 -2.78
N GLY A 347 -34.29 1.26 -3.30
CA GLY A 347 -34.56 1.11 -4.73
C GLY A 347 -33.45 0.42 -5.52
N PHE A 348 -32.38 -0.06 -4.86
CA PHE A 348 -31.32 -0.78 -5.54
C PHE A 348 -31.54 -2.30 -5.49
N ALA A 349 -31.84 -2.88 -6.63
CA ALA A 349 -31.84 -4.32 -6.88
C ALA A 349 -31.11 -4.60 -8.19
N LEU A 350 -30.46 -5.76 -8.28
CA LEU A 350 -29.76 -6.17 -9.49
C LEU A 350 -30.74 -6.40 -10.62
N GLN A 351 -30.40 -5.91 -11.79
CA GLN A 351 -31.12 -6.24 -13.01
C GLN A 351 -30.50 -7.51 -13.62
N PRO A 352 -31.31 -8.52 -13.99
CA PRO A 352 -30.81 -9.74 -14.62
C PRO A 352 -29.90 -9.44 -15.81
N ASP A 353 -28.78 -10.15 -15.91
CA ASP A 353 -27.77 -10.03 -16.97
C ASP A 353 -27.15 -8.62 -17.17
N ARG A 354 -27.46 -7.65 -16.30
CA ARG A 354 -26.73 -6.39 -16.27
C ARG A 354 -25.43 -6.56 -15.48
N GLN A 355 -24.36 -6.06 -16.06
CA GLN A 355 -23.08 -5.93 -15.38
C GLN A 355 -23.04 -4.67 -14.53
N TYR A 356 -22.55 -4.80 -13.31
CA TYR A 356 -22.35 -3.71 -12.35
C TYR A 356 -20.89 -3.67 -11.90
N LEU A 357 -20.33 -2.47 -11.79
CA LEU A 357 -19.12 -2.26 -11.01
C LEU A 357 -19.51 -2.03 -9.55
N ILE A 358 -19.15 -2.97 -8.68
CA ILE A 358 -19.43 -2.88 -7.25
C ILE A 358 -18.14 -2.62 -6.48
N GLU A 359 -18.20 -1.65 -5.57
CA GLU A 359 -17.18 -1.43 -4.56
C GLU A 359 -17.82 -1.52 -3.17
N ALA A 360 -17.43 -2.55 -2.41
CA ALA A 360 -17.81 -2.71 -1.02
C ALA A 360 -16.61 -2.34 -0.14
N GLN A 361 -16.80 -1.42 0.80
CA GLN A 361 -15.73 -0.90 1.65
C GLN A 361 -16.10 -0.98 3.12
N ILE A 362 -15.13 -1.34 3.95
CA ILE A 362 -15.08 -0.96 5.37
C ILE A 362 -13.87 -0.04 5.50
N VAL A 363 -14.07 1.19 5.97
CA VAL A 363 -12.98 2.17 6.09
C VAL A 363 -13.31 3.26 7.10
N ASP A 364 -12.35 3.61 7.97
CA ASP A 364 -12.48 4.63 9.01
C ASP A 364 -13.78 4.47 9.84
N ARG A 365 -14.08 3.21 10.21
CA ARG A 365 -15.32 2.81 10.89
C ARG A 365 -16.62 3.12 10.12
N ARG A 366 -16.59 3.11 8.79
CA ARG A 366 -17.77 3.25 7.94
C ARG A 366 -17.85 2.08 6.97
N VAL A 367 -19.06 1.65 6.66
CA VAL A 367 -19.33 0.65 5.62
C VAL A 367 -20.02 1.34 4.46
N ARG A 368 -19.42 1.22 3.28
CA ARG A 368 -19.89 1.88 2.06
C ARG A 368 -20.19 0.87 0.97
N LEU A 369 -21.23 1.18 0.21
CA LEU A 369 -21.55 0.52 -1.06
C LEU A 369 -21.53 1.57 -2.16
N ILE A 370 -20.67 1.35 -3.15
CA ILE A 370 -20.56 2.18 -4.36
C ILE A 370 -20.90 1.29 -5.54
N VAL A 371 -21.80 1.75 -6.40
CA VAL A 371 -22.26 1.03 -7.59
C VAL A 371 -22.13 1.94 -8.79
N ASP A 372 -21.43 1.48 -9.83
CA ASP A 372 -21.17 2.25 -11.05
C ASP A 372 -20.62 3.66 -10.77
N GLY A 373 -19.80 3.79 -9.70
CA GLY A 373 -19.20 5.04 -9.24
C GLY A 373 -20.09 5.93 -8.35
N GLN A 374 -21.34 5.56 -8.11
CA GLN A 374 -22.27 6.28 -7.23
C GLN A 374 -22.32 5.65 -5.83
N VAL A 375 -22.16 6.44 -4.78
CA VAL A 375 -22.33 5.97 -3.39
C VAL A 375 -23.83 5.75 -3.14
N LEU A 376 -24.23 4.49 -2.93
CA LEU A 376 -25.63 4.12 -2.65
C LEU A 376 -25.92 3.99 -1.15
N ALA A 377 -24.90 3.67 -0.35
CA ALA A 377 -25.01 3.63 1.10
C ALA A 377 -23.67 3.96 1.76
N ASP A 378 -23.72 4.65 2.89
CA ASP A 378 -22.56 5.00 3.73
C ASP A 378 -23.00 5.09 5.19
N SER A 379 -22.73 4.04 5.97
CA SER A 379 -23.20 3.91 7.35
C SER A 379 -22.02 3.80 8.32
N ALA A 380 -22.14 4.48 9.47
CA ALA A 380 -21.13 4.40 10.52
C ALA A 380 -21.28 3.11 11.33
N LEU A 381 -20.17 2.48 11.67
CA LEU A 381 -20.16 1.29 12.51
C LEU A 381 -20.53 1.62 13.96
N PRO A 382 -21.38 0.79 14.61
CA PRO A 382 -21.76 1.02 16.00
C PRO A 382 -20.56 0.89 16.93
N ALA A 383 -20.63 1.51 18.10
CA ALA A 383 -19.54 1.51 19.09
C ALA A 383 -19.12 0.08 19.51
N THR A 384 -20.06 -0.87 19.47
CA THR A 384 -19.83 -2.31 19.72
C THR A 384 -18.81 -2.94 18.78
N GLU A 385 -18.54 -2.34 17.62
CA GLU A 385 -17.58 -2.83 16.63
C GLU A 385 -16.16 -2.28 16.83
N LEU A 386 -15.89 -1.50 17.87
CA LEU A 386 -14.54 -0.96 18.11
C LEU A 386 -13.45 -2.03 18.23
N GLY A 387 -13.76 -3.16 18.89
CA GLY A 387 -12.84 -4.28 19.05
C GLY A 387 -12.86 -5.33 17.93
N SER A 388 -13.78 -5.23 16.96
CA SER A 388 -13.89 -6.19 15.84
C SER A 388 -12.57 -6.21 15.04
N GLY A 389 -12.10 -7.41 14.70
CA GLY A 389 -10.81 -7.64 14.03
C GLY A 389 -9.56 -7.50 14.91
N THR A 390 -9.68 -7.11 16.20
CA THR A 390 -8.51 -6.86 17.09
C THR A 390 -8.19 -8.02 18.05
N ALA A 391 -9.14 -8.94 18.25
CA ALA A 391 -9.04 -10.00 19.25
C ALA A 391 -8.11 -11.16 18.86
N THR A 392 -7.69 -11.26 17.60
CA THR A 392 -6.96 -12.41 17.07
C THR A 392 -5.45 -12.25 17.28
N ARG A 393 -4.95 -12.50 18.49
CA ARG A 393 -3.54 -12.29 18.85
C ARG A 393 -2.52 -13.11 18.05
N ASN A 394 -2.91 -14.08 17.21
CA ASN A 394 -1.97 -14.93 16.45
C ASN A 394 -2.53 -15.58 15.16
N ARG A 395 -3.69 -15.15 14.64
CA ARG A 395 -4.29 -15.73 13.42
C ARG A 395 -4.74 -14.63 12.46
N SER A 396 -3.77 -13.98 11.81
CA SER A 396 -4.03 -12.94 10.79
C SER A 396 -4.93 -13.43 9.66
N GLU A 397 -4.87 -14.73 9.33
CA GLU A 397 -5.71 -15.39 8.32
C GLU A 397 -7.20 -15.46 8.70
N LEU A 398 -7.54 -15.41 10.00
CA LEU A 398 -8.93 -15.41 10.47
C LEU A 398 -9.45 -14.01 10.81
N ALA A 399 -8.58 -13.03 10.89
CA ALA A 399 -8.92 -11.70 11.40
C ALA A 399 -9.72 -10.89 10.38
N SER A 400 -9.30 -10.94 9.11
CA SER A 400 -9.92 -10.21 8.02
C SER A 400 -9.96 -11.05 6.75
N SER A 401 -11.13 -11.18 6.14
CA SER A 401 -11.32 -11.92 4.88
C SER A 401 -12.45 -11.33 4.04
N VAL A 402 -12.54 -11.75 2.79
CA VAL A 402 -13.57 -11.32 1.84
C VAL A 402 -14.24 -12.56 1.26
N SER A 403 -15.56 -12.54 1.14
CA SER A 403 -16.28 -13.60 0.42
C SER A 403 -17.40 -13.05 -0.45
N ILE A 404 -17.62 -13.72 -1.57
CA ILE A 404 -18.75 -13.50 -2.46
C ILE A 404 -19.58 -14.77 -2.42
N ALA A 405 -20.90 -14.65 -2.24
CA ALA A 405 -21.78 -15.81 -2.23
C ALA A 405 -23.00 -15.58 -3.13
N ALA A 406 -23.58 -16.68 -3.60
CA ALA A 406 -24.73 -16.69 -4.47
C ALA A 406 -25.74 -17.73 -3.97
N LYS A 407 -27.03 -17.38 -4.01
CA LYS A 407 -28.16 -18.27 -3.70
C LYS A 407 -29.17 -18.18 -4.83
N GLN A 408 -29.53 -19.33 -5.42
CA GLN A 408 -30.57 -19.47 -6.45
C GLN A 408 -30.37 -18.57 -7.69
N CYS A 409 -29.11 -18.33 -8.07
CA CYS A 409 -28.76 -17.55 -9.25
C CYS A 409 -27.46 -18.07 -9.89
N GLY A 410 -27.27 -17.73 -11.16
CA GLY A 410 -26.02 -17.96 -11.89
C GLY A 410 -25.48 -16.66 -12.49
N GLY A 411 -24.19 -16.62 -12.78
CA GLY A 411 -23.55 -15.39 -13.24
C GLY A 411 -22.04 -15.44 -13.31
N THR A 412 -21.42 -14.27 -13.42
CA THR A 412 -19.97 -14.07 -13.47
C THR A 412 -19.54 -13.00 -12.47
N ILE A 413 -18.36 -13.21 -11.90
CA ILE A 413 -17.62 -12.27 -11.05
C ILE A 413 -16.25 -12.09 -11.69
N GLU A 414 -15.97 -10.89 -12.17
CA GLU A 414 -14.73 -10.55 -12.87
C GLU A 414 -13.97 -9.44 -12.14
N ARG A 415 -12.66 -9.34 -12.43
CA ARG A 415 -11.80 -8.26 -11.91
C ARG A 415 -11.92 -8.09 -10.39
N ILE A 416 -11.69 -9.17 -9.66
CA ILE A 416 -11.76 -9.16 -8.20
C ILE A 416 -10.48 -8.50 -7.67
N GLU A 417 -10.60 -7.21 -7.37
CA GLU A 417 -9.52 -6.36 -6.88
C GLU A 417 -9.72 -6.14 -5.37
N LEU A 418 -8.74 -6.52 -4.56
CA LEU A 418 -8.72 -6.25 -3.13
C LEU A 418 -7.70 -5.18 -2.81
N SER A 419 -8.11 -4.23 -1.97
CA SER A 419 -7.25 -3.20 -1.42
C SER A 419 -7.47 -3.06 0.08
N ARG A 420 -6.46 -2.58 0.78
CA ARG A 420 -6.55 -2.24 2.20
C ARG A 420 -6.15 -0.81 2.45
N ASP A 421 -6.64 -0.24 3.55
CA ASP A 421 -6.29 1.12 3.93
C ASP A 421 -4.92 1.18 4.62
N GLN A 422 -4.49 2.41 4.86
CA GLN A 422 -3.41 2.76 5.74
C GLN A 422 -3.73 2.40 7.19
N HIS A 423 -2.88 1.57 7.80
CA HIS A 423 -3.03 1.18 9.20
C HIS A 423 -1.87 1.75 10.03
N TRP A 424 -2.16 2.68 10.92
CA TRP A 424 -1.14 3.27 11.79
C TRP A 424 -0.89 2.44 13.04
N THR A 425 0.38 2.04 13.25
CA THR A 425 0.75 1.18 14.36
C THR A 425 0.73 1.94 15.69
N LEU A 426 0.49 1.19 16.76
CA LEU A 426 0.47 1.67 18.13
C LEU A 426 1.90 1.73 18.75
N ASP A 427 2.92 1.98 17.94
CA ASP A 427 4.30 2.18 18.41
C ASP A 427 4.58 3.67 18.64
N GLY A 428 5.35 3.97 19.69
CA GLY A 428 5.70 5.34 20.08
C GLY A 428 5.19 5.71 21.47
N ASN A 429 5.40 6.96 21.85
CA ASN A 429 5.10 7.50 23.19
C ASN A 429 3.92 8.50 23.18
N HIS A 430 3.60 9.09 22.03
CA HIS A 430 2.59 10.14 21.89
C HIS A 430 1.39 9.64 21.07
N ALA A 431 0.19 10.04 21.48
CA ALA A 431 -1.07 9.74 20.82
C ALA A 431 -1.42 8.24 20.75
N ILE A 432 -0.74 7.37 21.52
CA ILE A 432 -0.98 5.92 21.50
C ILE A 432 -1.90 5.51 22.65
N SER A 433 -1.35 5.46 23.87
CA SER A 433 -2.08 5.01 25.07
C SER A 433 -3.09 6.04 25.57
N SER A 434 -2.89 7.32 25.24
CA SER A 434 -3.77 8.43 25.59
C SER A 434 -3.75 9.50 24.51
N PRO A 435 -4.82 10.32 24.39
CA PRO A 435 -4.83 11.46 23.48
C PRO A 435 -3.67 12.42 23.74
N TYR A 436 -3.00 12.84 22.68
CA TYR A 436 -1.95 13.84 22.71
C TYR A 436 -2.51 15.22 22.35
N GLN A 437 -2.34 16.19 23.24
CA GLN A 437 -2.71 17.57 22.98
C GLN A 437 -1.66 18.23 22.08
N ILE A 438 -2.08 18.68 20.90
CA ILE A 438 -1.25 19.50 20.01
C ILE A 438 -1.37 20.96 20.48
N GLU A 439 -0.24 21.61 20.77
CA GLU A 439 -0.23 23.02 21.17
C GLU A 439 -0.58 23.94 19.99
N ALA A 440 -0.99 25.17 20.29
CA ALA A 440 -1.22 26.18 19.27
C ALA A 440 0.06 26.42 18.44
N GLY A 441 -0.10 26.61 17.13
CA GLY A 441 1.01 26.79 16.19
C GLY A 441 1.90 25.56 15.99
N ARG A 442 1.47 24.36 16.40
CA ARG A 442 2.19 23.10 16.18
C ARG A 442 1.37 22.10 15.39
N TYR A 443 2.04 21.18 14.70
CA TYR A 443 1.40 20.14 13.89
C TYR A 443 1.90 18.75 14.27
N PHE A 444 1.06 17.74 14.02
CA PHE A 444 1.38 16.34 14.23
C PHE A 444 1.43 15.63 12.86
N VAL A 445 2.51 14.90 12.59
CA VAL A 445 2.73 14.24 11.31
C VAL A 445 3.04 12.75 11.49
N MET A 446 2.69 11.96 10.50
CA MET A 446 2.94 10.52 10.48
C MET A 446 3.51 10.05 9.14
N GLY A 447 4.21 8.93 9.16
CA GLY A 447 4.63 8.25 7.94
C GLY A 447 3.55 7.29 7.43
N ASP A 448 3.42 7.20 6.11
CA ASP A 448 2.54 6.23 5.45
C ASP A 448 3.08 4.79 5.66
N ASN A 449 4.40 4.60 5.75
CA ASN A 449 4.96 3.35 6.25
C ASN A 449 5.04 3.36 7.79
N SER A 450 3.90 3.24 8.43
CA SER A 450 3.76 3.39 9.88
C SER A 450 4.68 2.47 10.71
N PRO A 451 4.90 1.18 10.36
CA PRO A 451 5.86 0.33 11.08
C PRO A 451 7.33 0.76 10.97
N SER A 452 7.68 1.59 9.98
CA SER A 452 9.06 1.96 9.63
C SER A 452 9.21 3.49 9.52
N SER A 453 8.55 4.22 10.42
CA SER A 453 8.52 5.68 10.40
C SER A 453 8.86 6.26 11.77
N LEU A 454 9.94 7.05 11.81
CA LEU A 454 10.23 7.93 12.94
C LEU A 454 9.44 9.24 12.77
N ASP A 455 8.26 9.30 13.38
CA ASP A 455 7.30 10.40 13.25
C ASP A 455 6.78 10.91 14.60
N SER A 456 5.75 11.76 14.60
CA SER A 456 5.26 12.45 15.80
C SER A 456 4.81 11.51 16.92
N ARG A 457 4.57 10.22 16.65
CA ARG A 457 4.36 9.22 17.72
C ARG A 457 5.57 9.09 18.63
N TYR A 458 6.78 9.29 18.13
CA TYR A 458 8.02 9.19 18.91
C TYR A 458 8.48 10.51 19.52
N TRP A 459 8.26 11.61 18.80
CA TRP A 459 8.85 12.91 19.14
C TRP A 459 7.86 14.06 19.33
N GLY A 460 6.56 13.80 19.23
CA GLY A 460 5.49 14.76 19.49
C GLY A 460 5.20 15.68 18.31
N SER A 461 4.57 16.83 18.57
CA SER A 461 4.30 17.84 17.54
C SER A 461 5.54 18.68 17.21
N PHE A 462 5.54 19.39 16.07
CA PHE A 462 6.58 20.36 15.70
C PHE A 462 5.99 21.75 15.39
N ALA A 463 6.78 22.80 15.57
CA ALA A 463 6.33 24.19 15.38
C ALA A 463 6.12 24.57 13.91
N ARG A 464 5.15 25.44 13.63
CA ARG A 464 4.86 26.00 12.29
C ARG A 464 6.08 26.61 11.62
N SER A 465 6.98 27.24 12.39
CA SER A 465 8.23 27.85 11.91
C SER A 465 9.20 26.86 11.26
N ASN A 466 9.04 25.57 11.57
CA ASN A 466 9.88 24.51 11.02
C ASN A 466 9.30 23.89 9.74
N LEU A 467 8.06 24.24 9.38
CA LEU A 467 7.40 23.77 8.16
C LEU A 467 8.00 24.50 6.95
N LEU A 468 8.54 23.75 6.00
CA LEU A 468 9.18 24.30 4.80
C LEU A 468 8.22 24.43 3.63
N GLY A 469 7.28 23.50 3.45
CA GLY A 469 6.37 23.54 2.32
C GLY A 469 5.58 22.25 2.09
N ARG A 470 4.76 22.27 1.04
CA ARG A 470 3.88 21.17 0.61
C ARG A 470 4.51 20.40 -0.54
N GLY A 471 4.72 19.10 -0.38
CA GLY A 471 5.04 18.22 -1.50
C GLY A 471 3.80 18.01 -2.37
N PHE A 472 3.90 18.24 -3.68
CA PHE A 472 2.74 18.15 -4.57
C PHE A 472 2.97 17.33 -5.85
N VAL A 473 4.20 17.09 -6.28
CA VAL A 473 4.51 16.29 -7.50
C VAL A 473 5.70 15.38 -7.24
N ILE A 474 5.61 14.13 -7.69
CA ILE A 474 6.72 13.22 -7.93
C ILE A 474 7.16 13.42 -9.38
N PHE A 475 8.44 13.66 -9.62
CA PHE A 475 8.96 13.91 -10.98
C PHE A 475 10.13 13.00 -11.37
N TRP A 476 10.67 12.21 -10.43
CA TRP A 476 11.78 11.29 -10.67
C TRP A 476 11.65 10.05 -9.76
N PRO A 477 12.04 8.85 -10.22
CA PRO A 477 12.76 8.56 -11.47
C PRO A 477 11.87 8.51 -12.72
N ALA A 478 12.33 9.17 -13.78
CA ALA A 478 11.75 9.06 -15.12
C ALA A 478 12.41 7.87 -15.84
N LEU A 479 12.00 6.66 -15.49
CA LEU A 479 12.53 5.43 -16.11
C LEU A 479 11.69 5.07 -17.35
N PRO A 480 12.30 4.60 -18.46
CA PRO A 480 11.55 4.09 -19.60
C PRO A 480 10.57 2.99 -19.17
N GLY A 481 9.30 3.11 -19.56
CA GLY A 481 8.24 2.16 -19.21
C GLY A 481 7.68 2.29 -17.78
N ARG A 482 8.18 3.23 -16.96
CA ARG A 482 7.67 3.48 -15.60
C ARG A 482 7.37 4.97 -15.41
N ASN A 483 6.10 5.35 -15.54
CA ASN A 483 5.64 6.70 -15.21
C ASN A 483 5.41 6.83 -13.71
N GLU A 484 6.48 7.06 -12.94
CA GLU A 484 6.38 7.49 -11.54
C GLU A 484 6.13 9.00 -11.42
N ILE A 485 6.10 9.71 -12.55
CA ILE A 485 5.71 11.13 -12.60
C ILE A 485 4.21 11.24 -12.34
N GLY A 486 3.85 12.03 -11.34
CA GLY A 486 2.45 12.26 -10.99
C GLY A 486 2.31 13.22 -9.84
N PHE A 487 1.10 13.73 -9.64
CA PHE A 487 0.80 14.50 -8.44
C PHE A 487 0.90 13.61 -7.21
N ILE A 488 1.53 14.14 -6.16
CA ILE A 488 1.55 13.49 -4.85
C ILE A 488 0.12 13.41 -4.38
N ARG A 489 -0.24 12.17 -4.04
CA ARG A 489 -1.57 11.80 -3.65
C ARG A 489 -1.76 12.06 -2.15
#